data_AF-A0A1S8C7R1-F1
#
_entry.id   AF-A0A1S8C7R1-F1
#
_cell.length_a   1.000
_cell.length_b   1.000
_cell.length_c   1.000
_cell.angle_alpha   90.00
_cell.angle_beta   90.00
_cell.angle_gamma   90.00
#
_symmetry.space_group_name_H-M   'P 1'
#
loop_
_entity.id
_entity.type
_entity.pdbx_description
1 polymer ?
#
loop_
_entity_poly.entity_id
_entity_poly.type
_entity_poly.pdbx_seq_one_letter_code
_entity_poly.pdbx_strand_id
1 'polypeptide(L)'
;MVTPQRPWGLIAAAIAVAVFAAAILTYAVITVNRSNANRITSADQLEGLQTYEYAGAEHVVTGVDYVETPPVGGPHDNEWADCTGTVYDVQVRPENAVHSLEHGSTWITYDPDLVSDDDVATLEDLVDGRAGLMLSPWPGQGAPISLQSWNHQLTVDSATDERVEQYVDFFTLNAEFHPEPGASCDNPAFLSDPLTVDDASRYAGAGDQSMTDVPSDAPVDSAPTDGGGTATP
;
A
#
# COMPACT_ATOMS: atom_id res chain seq x y z
N MET A 1 59.67 20.08 -37.12
CA MET A 1 58.88 19.91 -35.88
C MET A 1 57.44 19.76 -36.29
N VAL A 2 56.81 18.60 -36.04
CA VAL A 2 55.36 18.43 -36.23
C VAL A 2 54.71 18.90 -34.93
N THR A 3 53.93 19.98 -34.99
CA THR A 3 53.18 20.44 -33.83
C THR A 3 51.98 19.51 -33.64
N PRO A 4 51.82 18.83 -32.48
CA PRO A 4 50.70 17.93 -32.28
C PRO A 4 49.38 18.70 -32.37
N GLN A 5 48.48 18.27 -33.26
CA GLN A 5 47.14 18.85 -33.37
C GLN A 5 46.34 18.47 -32.12
N ARG A 6 45.84 19.48 -31.40
CA ARG A 6 44.96 19.23 -30.25
C ARG A 6 43.62 18.68 -30.75
N PRO A 7 43.10 17.59 -30.17
CA PRO A 7 41.87 16.96 -30.62
C PRO A 7 40.65 17.71 -30.07
N TRP A 8 40.43 18.95 -30.54
CA TRP A 8 39.37 19.84 -30.06
C TRP A 8 37.97 19.22 -30.14
N GLY A 9 37.70 18.36 -31.13
CA GLY A 9 36.44 17.63 -31.22
C GLY A 9 36.23 16.65 -30.06
N LEU A 10 37.27 15.91 -29.66
CA LEU A 10 37.19 15.00 -28.51
C LEU A 10 37.05 15.77 -27.19
N ILE A 11 37.74 16.91 -27.07
CA ILE A 11 37.63 17.78 -25.89
C ILE A 11 36.20 18.33 -25.78
N ALA A 12 35.63 18.82 -26.88
CA ALA A 12 34.26 19.33 -26.91
C ALA A 12 33.23 18.24 -26.58
N ALA A 13 33.39 17.03 -27.12
CA ALA A 13 32.54 15.89 -26.82
C ALA A 13 32.63 15.48 -25.34
N ALA A 14 33.84 15.41 -24.77
CA ALA A 14 34.05 15.08 -23.36
C ALA A 14 33.41 16.13 -22.43
N ILE A 15 33.52 17.42 -22.75
CA ILE A 15 32.86 18.49 -22.01
C ILE A 15 31.34 18.36 -22.08
N ALA A 16 30.77 18.09 -23.27
CA ALA A 16 29.34 17.91 -23.43
C ALA A 16 28.81 16.74 -22.58
N VAL A 17 29.50 15.60 -22.59
CA VAL A 17 29.16 14.44 -21.74
C VAL A 17 29.25 14.79 -20.25
N ALA A 18 30.30 15.49 -19.83
CA ALA A 18 30.47 15.88 -18.43
C ALA A 18 29.36 16.83 -17.96
N VAL A 19 28.97 17.81 -18.78
CA VAL A 19 27.86 18.74 -18.48
C VAL A 19 26.53 17.99 -18.41
N PHE A 20 26.27 17.07 -19.35
CA PHE A 20 25.05 16.28 -19.35
C PHE A 20 24.96 15.37 -18.11
N ALA A 21 26.05 14.69 -17.75
CA ALA A 21 26.12 13.89 -16.54
C ALA A 21 25.92 14.73 -15.27
N ALA A 22 26.54 15.91 -15.19
CA ALA A 22 26.35 16.84 -14.07
C ALA A 22 24.90 17.34 -13.96
N ALA A 23 24.24 17.59 -15.09
CA ALA A 23 22.83 18.00 -15.11
C ALA A 23 21.91 16.88 -14.61
N ILE A 24 22.11 15.63 -15.05
CA ILE A 24 21.36 14.47 -14.57
C ILE A 24 21.57 14.27 -13.06
N LEU A 25 22.82 14.30 -12.60
CA LEU A 25 23.14 14.12 -11.18
C LEU A 25 22.53 15.24 -10.32
N THR A 26 22.60 16.48 -10.80
CA THR A 26 22.00 17.63 -10.10
C THR A 26 20.48 17.50 -10.03
N TYR A 27 19.83 17.13 -11.14
CA TYR A 27 18.39 16.87 -11.17
C TYR A 27 18.00 15.75 -10.18
N ALA A 28 18.71 14.63 -10.20
CA ALA A 28 18.48 13.51 -9.28
C ALA A 28 18.62 13.95 -7.81
N VAL A 29 19.69 14.69 -7.45
CA VAL A 29 19.89 15.19 -6.08
C VAL A 29 18.78 16.14 -5.66
N ILE A 30 18.34 17.05 -6.53
CA ILE A 30 17.24 17.98 -6.23
C ILE A 30 15.95 17.20 -6.00
N THR A 31 15.64 16.22 -6.85
CA THR A 31 14.44 15.38 -6.72
C THR A 31 14.46 14.57 -5.43
N VAL A 32 15.58 13.94 -5.08
CA VAL A 32 15.73 13.18 -3.83
C VAL A 32 15.62 14.10 -2.60
N ASN A 33 16.24 15.27 -2.62
CA ASN A 33 16.15 16.21 -1.51
C ASN A 33 14.72 16.74 -1.31
N ARG A 34 13.99 16.97 -2.40
CA ARG A 34 12.57 17.37 -2.32
C ARG A 34 11.71 16.23 -1.76
N SER A 35 11.92 15.01 -2.23
CA SER A 35 11.23 13.83 -1.70
C SER A 35 11.49 13.63 -0.20
N ASN A 36 12.74 13.80 0.24
CA ASN A 36 13.08 13.69 1.67
C ASN A 36 12.57 14.87 2.52
N ALA A 37 12.39 16.06 1.94
CA ALA A 37 11.93 17.22 2.68
C ALA A 37 10.47 17.08 3.15
N ASN A 38 9.68 16.29 2.41
CA ASN A 38 8.27 16.08 2.72
C ASN A 38 8.02 14.80 3.54
N ARG A 39 9.04 14.06 3.96
CA ARG A 39 8.87 12.85 4.76
C ARG A 39 8.61 13.16 6.23
N ILE A 40 7.66 12.43 6.81
CA ILE A 40 7.44 12.41 8.25
C ILE A 40 8.20 11.25 8.89
N THR A 41 8.55 11.42 10.16
CA THR A 41 9.23 10.44 11.02
C THR A 41 8.38 10.00 12.20
N SER A 42 7.25 10.66 12.42
CA SER A 42 6.30 10.32 13.47
C SER A 42 4.89 10.77 13.09
N ALA A 43 3.89 10.03 13.58
CA ALA A 43 2.47 10.25 13.26
C ALA A 43 1.97 11.66 13.62
N ASP A 44 2.49 12.25 14.71
CA ASP A 44 2.11 13.58 15.19
C ASP A 44 2.53 14.74 14.27
N GLN A 45 3.40 14.46 13.28
CA GLN A 45 3.76 15.45 12.26
C GLN A 45 2.68 15.61 11.17
N LEU A 46 1.72 14.68 11.11
CA LEU A 46 0.68 14.69 10.09
C LEU A 46 -0.54 15.45 10.58
N GLU A 47 -0.72 16.68 10.08
CA GLU A 47 -1.84 17.53 10.48
C GLU A 47 -3.19 16.92 10.10
N GLY A 48 -4.12 16.88 11.06
CA GLY A 48 -5.47 16.34 10.87
C GLY A 48 -5.58 14.83 11.03
N LEU A 49 -4.48 14.14 11.36
CA LEU A 49 -4.51 12.72 11.68
C LEU A 49 -5.37 12.46 12.93
N GLN A 50 -6.24 11.47 12.81
CA GLN A 50 -7.05 10.93 13.90
C GLN A 50 -6.51 9.55 14.29
N THR A 51 -6.46 9.29 15.59
CA THR A 51 -5.96 8.03 16.16
C THR A 51 -7.02 7.40 17.04
N TYR A 52 -7.10 6.07 16.98
CA TYR A 52 -8.10 5.23 17.63
C TYR A 52 -7.42 4.07 18.37
N GLU A 53 -8.22 3.28 19.10
CA GLU A 53 -7.72 2.12 19.84
C GLU A 53 -8.64 0.91 19.62
N TYR A 54 -8.23 0.03 18.70
CA TYR A 54 -8.80 -1.29 18.47
C TYR A 54 -7.76 -2.39 18.70
N ALA A 55 -8.22 -3.52 19.25
CA ALA A 55 -7.45 -4.75 19.36
C ALA A 55 -7.55 -5.55 18.05
N GLY A 56 -6.46 -6.21 17.67
CA GLY A 56 -6.45 -7.14 16.53
C GLY A 56 -7.00 -8.53 16.87
N ALA A 57 -7.08 -9.38 15.86
CA ALA A 57 -7.51 -10.78 15.91
C ALA A 57 -8.96 -11.00 16.38
N GLU A 58 -9.83 -10.01 16.19
CA GLU A 58 -11.26 -10.11 16.49
C GLU A 58 -12.07 -10.55 15.25
N HIS A 59 -11.78 -11.75 14.74
CA HIS A 59 -12.45 -12.26 13.53
C HIS A 59 -13.92 -12.64 13.77
N VAL A 60 -14.79 -12.20 12.86
CA VAL A 60 -16.24 -12.45 12.82
C VAL A 60 -16.70 -12.81 11.41
N VAL A 61 -17.88 -13.40 11.26
CA VAL A 61 -18.48 -13.72 9.94
C VAL A 61 -19.80 -12.98 9.71
N THR A 62 -20.18 -12.12 10.64
CA THR A 62 -21.39 -11.30 10.60
C THR A 62 -21.04 -9.87 10.22
N GLY A 63 -22.05 -9.10 9.83
CA GLY A 63 -21.89 -7.65 9.67
C GLY A 63 -21.48 -6.96 10.97
N VAL A 64 -20.66 -5.92 10.86
CA VAL A 64 -20.18 -5.10 11.97
C VAL A 64 -20.65 -3.66 11.81
N ASP A 65 -21.30 -3.14 12.85
CA ASP A 65 -21.66 -1.72 12.93
C ASP A 65 -20.46 -0.92 13.44
N TYR A 66 -19.61 -0.43 12.53
CA TYR A 66 -18.44 0.37 12.87
C TYR A 66 -18.81 1.79 13.32
N VAL A 67 -17.97 2.36 14.18
CA VAL A 67 -18.14 3.73 14.69
C VAL A 67 -17.65 4.75 13.65
N GLU A 68 -16.49 4.49 13.06
CA GLU A 68 -15.88 5.34 12.04
C GLU A 68 -16.40 5.01 10.64
N THR A 69 -16.37 6.01 9.76
CA THR A 69 -16.78 5.87 8.36
C THR A 69 -15.75 6.57 7.46
N PRO A 70 -14.94 5.81 6.70
CA PRO A 70 -14.79 4.35 6.72
C PRO A 70 -14.13 3.83 8.01
N PRO A 71 -14.24 2.52 8.29
CA PRO A 71 -13.64 1.91 9.48
C PRO A 71 -12.10 1.93 9.49
N VAL A 72 -11.53 1.94 10.69
CA VAL A 72 -10.07 2.00 10.92
C VAL A 72 -9.52 0.81 11.70
N GLY A 73 -10.36 -0.16 12.06
CA GLY A 73 -10.01 -1.29 12.92
C GLY A 73 -11.24 -1.92 13.57
N GLY A 74 -11.01 -2.90 14.45
CA GLY A 74 -12.05 -3.59 15.21
C GLY A 74 -12.40 -4.97 14.63
N PRO A 75 -13.53 -5.57 15.05
CA PRO A 75 -13.95 -6.88 14.56
C PRO A 75 -14.08 -6.90 13.04
N HIS A 76 -13.64 -7.98 12.39
CA HIS A 76 -13.53 -8.02 10.92
C HIS A 76 -13.59 -9.45 10.37
N ASP A 77 -13.63 -9.63 9.04
CA ASP A 77 -13.86 -10.95 8.44
C ASP A 77 -12.62 -11.86 8.56
N ASN A 78 -12.76 -13.17 8.39
CA ASN A 78 -11.60 -14.07 8.28
C ASN A 78 -10.90 -13.95 6.91
N GLU A 79 -11.59 -13.44 5.89
CA GLU A 79 -11.03 -13.15 4.57
C GLU A 79 -10.62 -11.68 4.46
N TRP A 80 -9.38 -11.40 4.08
CA TRP A 80 -8.93 -10.04 3.78
C TRP A 80 -9.21 -9.66 2.32
N ALA A 81 -9.42 -8.37 2.06
CA ALA A 81 -9.41 -7.84 0.72
C ALA A 81 -7.98 -7.82 0.17
N ASP A 82 -7.80 -8.05 -1.13
CA ASP A 82 -6.48 -7.90 -1.75
C ASP A 82 -5.97 -6.46 -1.61
N CYS A 83 -4.74 -6.32 -1.11
CA CYS A 83 -4.07 -5.03 -0.92
C CYS A 83 -2.72 -4.98 -1.63
N THR A 84 -2.61 -5.60 -2.81
CA THR A 84 -1.35 -5.64 -3.58
C THR A 84 -1.16 -4.44 -4.52
N GLY A 85 -1.84 -3.34 -4.24
CA GLY A 85 -1.97 -2.19 -5.14
C GLY A 85 -3.27 -2.24 -5.95
N THR A 86 -4.34 -2.70 -5.30
CA THR A 86 -5.60 -3.01 -5.98
C THR A 86 -6.53 -1.81 -6.02
N VAL A 87 -7.01 -1.48 -7.22
CA VAL A 87 -8.08 -0.51 -7.46
C VAL A 87 -9.40 -1.26 -7.62
N TYR A 88 -10.31 -1.08 -6.67
CA TYR A 88 -11.66 -1.62 -6.71
C TYR A 88 -12.63 -0.59 -7.29
N ASP A 89 -13.46 -1.01 -8.24
CA ASP A 89 -14.55 -0.21 -8.82
C ASP A 89 -15.86 -0.32 -8.02
N VAL A 90 -15.85 -1.09 -6.93
CA VAL A 90 -16.97 -1.32 -6.03
C VAL A 90 -16.63 -0.87 -4.61
N GLN A 91 -17.65 -0.51 -3.83
CA GLN A 91 -17.47 -0.29 -2.40
C GLN A 91 -17.22 -1.64 -1.72
N VAL A 92 -15.96 -1.90 -1.41
CA VAL A 92 -15.50 -3.14 -0.79
C VAL A 92 -16.20 -3.34 0.55
N ARG A 93 -16.56 -4.59 0.84
CA ARG A 93 -17.14 -4.98 2.12
C ARG A 93 -16.21 -4.55 3.27
N PRO A 94 -16.68 -3.78 4.28
CA PRO A 94 -15.79 -3.13 5.23
C PRO A 94 -15.01 -4.13 6.10
N GLU A 95 -15.63 -5.24 6.51
CA GLU A 95 -14.97 -6.25 7.33
C GLU A 95 -13.79 -6.93 6.60
N ASN A 96 -13.85 -7.04 5.28
CA ASN A 96 -12.74 -7.59 4.49
C ASN A 96 -11.61 -6.55 4.35
N ALA A 97 -11.97 -5.28 4.16
CA ALA A 97 -11.01 -4.19 4.10
C ALA A 97 -10.30 -3.96 5.45
N VAL A 98 -11.02 -4.06 6.58
CA VAL A 98 -10.44 -3.93 7.92
C VAL A 98 -9.43 -5.04 8.22
N HIS A 99 -9.66 -6.27 7.76
CA HIS A 99 -8.64 -7.33 7.85
C HIS A 99 -7.37 -6.93 7.10
N SER A 100 -7.49 -6.35 5.90
CA SER A 100 -6.31 -5.84 5.18
C SER A 100 -5.58 -4.75 5.97
N LEU A 101 -6.29 -3.92 6.76
CA LEU A 101 -5.66 -2.95 7.66
C LEU A 101 -4.87 -3.65 8.78
N GLU A 102 -5.38 -4.77 9.31
CA GLU A 102 -4.67 -5.60 10.29
C GLU A 102 -3.35 -6.16 9.73
N HIS A 103 -3.34 -6.51 8.46
CA HIS A 103 -2.13 -6.91 7.72
C HIS A 103 -1.18 -5.74 7.38
N GLY A 104 -1.56 -4.51 7.72
CA GLY A 104 -0.72 -3.31 7.53
C GLY A 104 -0.99 -2.56 6.24
N SER A 105 -2.11 -2.80 5.56
CA SER A 105 -2.46 -2.00 4.39
C SER A 105 -2.88 -0.57 4.76
N THR A 106 -2.75 0.31 3.77
CA THR A 106 -3.46 1.57 3.72
C THR A 106 -4.60 1.46 2.71
N TRP A 107 -5.82 1.61 3.21
CA TRP A 107 -7.02 1.71 2.42
C TRP A 107 -7.32 3.17 2.11
N ILE A 108 -7.33 3.50 0.83
CA ILE A 108 -7.73 4.81 0.35
C ILE A 108 -9.17 4.70 -0.15
N THR A 109 -10.00 5.65 0.26
CA THR A 109 -11.41 5.71 -0.11
C THR A 109 -11.77 7.11 -0.58
N TYR A 110 -12.69 7.17 -1.54
CA TYR A 110 -13.17 8.44 -2.07
C TYR A 110 -14.70 8.48 -2.15
N ASP A 111 -15.28 9.65 -1.93
CA ASP A 111 -16.70 9.86 -2.16
C ASP A 111 -16.92 10.25 -3.63
N PRO A 112 -17.55 9.41 -4.47
CA PRO A 112 -17.74 9.69 -5.89
C PRO A 112 -18.58 10.94 -6.17
N ASP A 113 -19.36 11.43 -5.19
CA ASP A 113 -20.15 12.65 -5.34
C ASP A 113 -19.36 13.93 -4.97
N LEU A 114 -18.20 13.80 -4.32
CA LEU A 114 -17.40 14.92 -3.83
C LEU A 114 -16.01 15.04 -4.47
N VAL A 115 -15.40 13.91 -4.85
CA VAL A 115 -14.06 13.88 -5.46
C VAL A 115 -14.11 14.23 -6.95
N SER A 116 -13.03 14.80 -7.48
CA SER A 116 -12.91 15.04 -8.93
C SER A 116 -12.37 13.81 -9.67
N ASP A 117 -12.74 13.64 -10.94
CA ASP A 117 -12.20 12.55 -11.78
C ASP A 117 -10.66 12.60 -11.88
N ASP A 118 -10.06 13.80 -11.91
CA ASP A 118 -8.60 13.99 -11.94
C ASP A 118 -7.93 13.53 -10.64
N ASP A 119 -8.58 13.78 -9.48
CA ASP A 119 -8.11 13.28 -8.19
C ASP A 119 -8.24 11.75 -8.11
N VAL A 120 -9.33 11.17 -8.62
CA VAL A 120 -9.49 9.70 -8.69
C VAL A 120 -8.37 9.08 -9.52
N ALA A 121 -8.12 9.59 -10.73
CA ALA A 121 -7.03 9.10 -11.57
C ALA A 121 -5.66 9.22 -10.87
N THR A 122 -5.44 10.29 -10.10
CA THR A 122 -4.21 10.46 -9.30
C THR A 122 -4.09 9.40 -8.20
N LEU A 123 -5.19 9.06 -7.53
CA LEU A 123 -5.20 7.99 -6.52
C LEU A 123 -5.02 6.60 -7.14
N GLU A 124 -5.62 6.35 -8.31
CA GLU A 124 -5.43 5.10 -9.07
C GLU A 124 -3.95 4.90 -9.42
N ASP A 125 -3.31 5.93 -9.98
CA ASP A 125 -1.87 5.91 -10.28
C ASP A 125 -1.00 5.73 -9.02
N LEU A 126 -1.44 6.28 -7.87
CA LEU A 126 -0.75 6.13 -6.60
C LEU A 126 -0.82 4.69 -6.07
N VAL A 127 -1.92 3.99 -6.31
CA VAL A 127 -2.20 2.65 -5.75
C VAL A 127 -1.73 1.53 -6.67
N ASP A 128 -1.87 1.68 -7.98
CA ASP A 128 -1.65 0.59 -8.96
C ASP A 128 -0.30 -0.13 -8.77
N GLY A 129 -0.39 -1.42 -8.44
CA GLY A 129 0.76 -2.32 -8.25
C GLY A 129 1.65 -2.03 -7.04
N ARG A 130 1.26 -1.13 -6.13
CA ARG A 130 1.98 -0.84 -4.89
C ARG A 130 1.45 -1.68 -3.74
N ALA A 131 2.21 -2.70 -3.37
CA ALA A 131 1.88 -3.59 -2.26
C ALA A 131 1.64 -2.83 -0.95
N GLY A 132 0.60 -3.24 -0.22
CA GLY A 132 0.11 -2.58 0.98
C GLY A 132 -0.93 -1.50 0.69
N LEU A 133 -1.26 -1.19 -0.57
CA LEU A 133 -2.27 -0.20 -0.91
C LEU A 133 -3.50 -0.83 -1.54
N MET A 134 -4.65 -0.21 -1.28
CA MET A 134 -5.88 -0.45 -2.03
C MET A 134 -6.73 0.82 -2.10
N LEU A 135 -7.51 0.94 -3.18
CA LEU A 135 -8.42 2.06 -3.45
C LEU A 135 -9.84 1.54 -3.68
N SER A 136 -10.85 2.17 -3.10
CA SER A 136 -12.25 1.88 -3.44
C SER A 136 -13.17 3.10 -3.26
N PRO A 137 -14.29 3.19 -4.00
CA PRO A 137 -15.31 4.19 -3.70
C PRO A 137 -15.95 3.93 -2.32
N TRP A 138 -16.38 5.01 -1.65
CA TRP A 138 -17.22 4.98 -0.45
C TRP A 138 -18.20 6.16 -0.48
N PRO A 139 -19.41 5.95 -1.03
CA PRO A 139 -20.44 6.99 -1.06
C PRO A 139 -20.86 7.44 0.34
N GLY A 140 -20.88 8.75 0.57
CA GLY A 140 -21.36 9.33 1.83
C GLY A 140 -20.37 9.26 3.00
N GLN A 141 -19.06 9.09 2.76
CA GLN A 141 -18.05 9.14 3.84
C GLN A 141 -17.89 10.53 4.47
N GLY A 142 -18.43 11.58 3.85
CA GLY A 142 -18.45 12.94 4.41
C GLY A 142 -17.19 13.77 4.12
N ALA A 143 -16.18 13.20 3.48
CA ALA A 143 -15.00 13.90 2.96
C ALA A 143 -14.69 13.41 1.53
N PRO A 144 -14.06 14.24 0.67
CA PRO A 144 -13.71 13.81 -0.69
C PRO A 144 -12.81 12.56 -0.69
N ILE A 145 -11.78 12.54 0.15
CA ILE A 145 -10.83 11.44 0.25
C ILE A 145 -10.56 11.13 1.73
N SER A 146 -10.49 9.85 2.07
CA SER A 146 -10.09 9.35 3.39
C SER A 146 -9.04 8.26 3.22
N LEU A 147 -8.03 8.24 4.09
CA LEU A 147 -7.00 7.21 4.17
C LEU A 147 -7.09 6.52 5.54
N GLN A 148 -7.16 5.20 5.53
CA GLN A 148 -7.26 4.37 6.72
C GLN A 148 -6.07 3.40 6.78
N SER A 149 -5.50 3.27 7.96
CA SER A 149 -4.58 2.20 8.39
C SER A 149 -5.06 1.78 9.77
N TRP A 150 -4.62 0.63 10.28
CA TRP A 150 -5.07 0.18 11.59
C TRP A 150 -4.92 1.28 12.65
N ASN A 151 -6.01 1.63 13.33
CA ASN A 151 -6.12 2.69 14.33
C ASN A 151 -5.85 4.14 13.87
N HIS A 152 -5.76 4.42 12.56
CA HIS A 152 -5.38 5.72 12.04
C HIS A 152 -6.23 6.17 10.87
N GLN A 153 -6.66 7.43 10.86
CA GLN A 153 -7.40 8.01 9.74
C GLN A 153 -6.93 9.43 9.41
N LEU A 154 -6.83 9.72 8.11
CA LEU A 154 -6.62 11.07 7.60
C LEU A 154 -7.65 11.36 6.51
N THR A 155 -8.33 12.51 6.58
CA THR A 155 -9.19 13.01 5.50
C THR A 155 -8.54 14.19 4.82
N VAL A 156 -8.64 14.26 3.49
CA VAL A 156 -8.12 15.36 2.67
C VAL A 156 -9.13 15.75 1.58
N ASP A 157 -8.98 16.97 1.06
CA ASP A 157 -9.87 17.51 0.03
C ASP A 157 -9.40 17.21 -1.41
N SER A 158 -8.13 16.84 -1.61
CA SER A 158 -7.54 16.53 -2.93
C SER A 158 -6.46 15.46 -2.83
N ALA A 159 -6.31 14.68 -3.90
CA ALA A 159 -5.28 13.65 -4.04
C ALA A 159 -3.86 14.23 -4.12
N THR A 160 -3.74 15.52 -4.46
CA THR A 160 -2.46 16.23 -4.55
C THR A 160 -2.00 16.87 -3.24
N ASP A 161 -2.76 16.68 -2.15
CA ASP A 161 -2.34 17.08 -0.81
C ASP A 161 -1.09 16.28 -0.40
N GLU A 162 -0.02 16.97 0.02
CA GLU A 162 1.25 16.33 0.38
C GLU A 162 1.11 15.28 1.49
N ARG A 163 0.05 15.41 2.31
CA ARG A 163 -0.26 14.48 3.39
C ARG A 163 -0.67 13.11 2.89
N VAL A 164 -1.17 12.98 1.65
CA VAL A 164 -1.51 11.69 1.02
C VAL A 164 -0.25 10.83 0.87
N GLU A 165 0.79 11.38 0.24
CA GLU A 165 2.07 10.67 0.07
C GLU A 165 2.73 10.44 1.43
N GLN A 166 2.68 11.41 2.35
CA GLN A 166 3.23 11.24 3.70
C GLN A 166 2.57 10.10 4.47
N TYR A 167 1.24 10.01 4.41
CA TYR A 167 0.48 8.99 5.09
C TYR A 167 0.84 7.60 4.54
N VAL A 168 0.80 7.45 3.22
CA VAL A 168 1.14 6.19 2.53
C VAL A 168 2.59 5.77 2.84
N ASP A 169 3.57 6.67 2.69
CA ASP A 169 4.98 6.35 2.96
C ASP A 169 5.22 5.96 4.43
N PHE A 170 4.43 6.48 5.37
CA PHE A 170 4.66 6.30 6.80
C PHE A 170 3.89 5.13 7.42
N PHE A 171 2.63 4.91 7.04
CA PHE A 171 1.76 3.91 7.67
C PHE A 171 1.74 2.56 6.94
N THR A 172 1.90 2.54 5.62
CA THR A 172 1.79 1.30 4.84
C THR A 172 2.90 0.32 5.23
N LEU A 173 2.49 -0.89 5.66
CA LEU A 173 3.35 -1.99 6.10
C LEU A 173 4.32 -1.63 7.24
N ASN A 174 4.00 -0.57 7.99
CA ASN A 174 4.81 -0.16 9.13
C ASN A 174 4.45 -0.98 10.36
N ALA A 175 5.33 -1.92 10.72
CA ALA A 175 5.15 -2.89 11.80
C ALA A 175 4.87 -2.29 13.20
N GLU A 176 5.03 -0.98 13.39
CA GLU A 176 4.63 -0.29 14.62
C GLU A 176 3.10 -0.09 14.73
N PHE A 177 2.40 0.01 13.60
CA PHE A 177 1.03 0.54 13.55
C PHE A 177 -0.04 -0.48 13.19
N HIS A 178 0.30 -1.76 13.03
CA HIS A 178 -0.70 -2.80 12.76
C HIS A 178 -0.43 -4.11 13.52
N PRO A 179 -1.45 -4.94 13.79
CA PRO A 179 -1.33 -6.10 14.66
C PRO A 179 -0.55 -7.27 14.06
N GLU A 180 -0.52 -7.42 12.73
CA GLU A 180 0.10 -8.58 12.07
C GLU A 180 1.25 -8.25 11.10
N PRO A 181 2.42 -7.78 11.61
CA PRO A 181 3.62 -7.56 10.80
C PRO A 181 4.02 -8.80 9.99
N GLY A 182 4.04 -8.66 8.66
CA GLY A 182 4.45 -9.71 7.73
C GLY A 182 3.33 -10.62 7.22
N ALA A 183 2.07 -10.37 7.59
CA ALA A 183 0.93 -11.01 6.96
C ALA A 183 0.83 -10.66 5.47
N SER A 184 0.19 -11.53 4.68
CA SER A 184 0.12 -11.37 3.23
C SER A 184 -0.95 -10.37 2.83
N CYS A 185 -0.64 -9.47 1.89
CA CYS A 185 -1.65 -8.65 1.21
C CYS A 185 -2.28 -9.35 0.00
N ASP A 186 -1.66 -10.41 -0.51
CA ASP A 186 -2.08 -11.11 -1.73
C ASP A 186 -3.30 -11.98 -1.46
N ASN A 187 -4.41 -11.68 -2.12
CA ASN A 187 -5.62 -12.50 -2.15
C ASN A 187 -6.24 -12.53 -3.56
N PRO A 188 -5.70 -13.36 -4.47
CA PRO A 188 -6.19 -13.44 -5.85
C PRO A 188 -7.66 -13.89 -5.94
N ALA A 189 -8.15 -14.67 -4.96
CA ALA A 189 -9.53 -15.11 -4.92
C ALA A 189 -10.47 -13.92 -4.69
N PHE A 190 -10.18 -13.08 -3.69
CA PHE A 190 -10.94 -11.86 -3.43
C PHE A 190 -10.81 -10.86 -4.58
N LEU A 191 -9.61 -10.67 -5.14
CA LEU A 191 -9.41 -9.80 -6.30
C LEU A 191 -10.29 -10.21 -7.50
N SER A 192 -10.45 -11.51 -7.74
CA SER A 192 -11.25 -12.03 -8.86
C SER A 192 -12.77 -11.94 -8.65
N ASP A 193 -13.22 -11.81 -7.41
CA ASP A 193 -14.61 -11.75 -7.00
C ASP A 193 -14.71 -10.88 -5.72
N PRO A 194 -14.66 -9.55 -5.81
CA PRO A 194 -14.68 -8.71 -4.61
C PRO A 194 -16.03 -8.77 -3.91
N LEU A 195 -16.05 -8.91 -2.58
CA LEU A 195 -17.28 -8.75 -1.80
C LEU A 195 -17.59 -7.28 -1.60
N THR A 196 -18.86 -6.92 -1.72
CA THR A 196 -19.38 -5.55 -1.55
C THR A 196 -20.13 -5.40 -0.22
N VAL A 197 -20.49 -4.16 0.12
CA VAL A 197 -21.25 -3.84 1.35
C VAL A 197 -22.57 -4.63 1.53
N ASP A 198 -23.16 -5.14 0.45
CA ASP A 198 -24.42 -5.90 0.49
C ASP A 198 -24.20 -7.42 0.62
N ASP A 199 -22.96 -7.88 0.50
CA ASP A 199 -22.64 -9.30 0.53
C ASP A 199 -22.43 -9.84 1.96
N ALA A 200 -22.76 -11.11 2.15
CA ALA A 200 -22.41 -11.83 3.37
C ALA A 200 -20.98 -12.39 3.28
N SER A 201 -20.38 -12.64 4.44
CA SER A 201 -19.11 -13.39 4.53
C SER A 201 -19.19 -14.71 3.76
N ARG A 202 -18.15 -15.07 3.02
CA ARG A 202 -18.02 -16.42 2.43
C ARG A 202 -17.93 -17.52 3.48
N TYR A 203 -17.56 -17.17 4.70
CA TYR A 203 -17.53 -18.08 5.84
C TYR A 203 -18.88 -18.16 6.58
N ALA A 204 -19.88 -17.36 6.19
CA ALA A 204 -21.21 -17.45 6.76
C ALA A 204 -21.84 -18.82 6.45
N GLY A 205 -22.12 -19.60 7.49
CA GLY A 205 -22.70 -20.94 7.37
C GLY A 205 -21.69 -22.09 7.42
N ALA A 206 -20.39 -21.81 7.39
CA ALA A 206 -19.37 -22.73 7.90
C ALA A 206 -19.43 -22.68 9.43
N GLY A 207 -20.42 -23.37 10.03
CA GLY A 207 -20.75 -23.21 11.45
C GLY A 207 -19.53 -23.27 12.38
N ASP A 208 -19.50 -22.38 13.37
CA ASP A 208 -18.52 -22.24 14.48
C ASP A 208 -17.36 -23.25 14.44
N GLN A 209 -16.46 -23.06 13.50
CA GLN A 209 -15.10 -23.56 13.61
C GLN A 209 -14.31 -22.30 13.90
N SER A 210 -14.07 -22.05 15.19
CA SER A 210 -12.86 -21.36 15.62
C SER A 210 -11.68 -22.06 14.94
N MET A 211 -11.31 -21.59 13.75
CA MET A 211 -10.20 -22.10 12.95
C MET A 211 -8.96 -21.33 13.38
N THR A 212 -8.44 -21.63 14.57
CA THR A 212 -7.08 -21.22 14.97
C THR A 212 -5.99 -21.99 14.21
N ASP A 213 -6.35 -22.84 13.24
CA ASP A 213 -5.43 -23.68 12.48
C ASP A 213 -5.76 -23.62 10.98
N VAL A 214 -5.22 -22.63 10.26
CA VAL A 214 -5.00 -22.79 8.81
C VAL A 214 -3.69 -23.59 8.65
N PRO A 215 -3.71 -24.78 8.03
CA PRO A 215 -2.49 -25.55 7.80
C PRO A 215 -1.59 -24.82 6.81
N SER A 216 -0.39 -24.49 7.28
CA SER A 216 0.76 -24.14 6.44
C SER A 216 1.18 -25.34 5.59
N ASP A 217 0.51 -25.59 4.47
CA ASP A 217 0.97 -26.53 3.46
C ASP A 217 0.90 -25.88 2.06
N ALA A 218 1.81 -24.94 1.81
CA ALA A 218 2.29 -24.70 0.46
C ALA A 218 3.41 -25.72 0.16
N PRO A 219 3.37 -26.44 -0.98
CA PRO A 219 4.40 -27.42 -1.32
C PRO A 219 5.70 -26.68 -1.66
N VAL A 220 6.73 -26.88 -0.83
CA VAL A 220 8.09 -26.41 -1.14
C VAL A 220 8.62 -27.29 -2.26
N ASP A 221 8.69 -26.72 -3.46
CA ASP A 221 9.28 -27.36 -4.63
C ASP A 221 10.76 -27.69 -4.38
N SER A 222 11.16 -28.89 -4.77
CA SER A 222 12.45 -29.48 -4.44
C SER A 222 13.50 -29.09 -5.48
N ALA A 223 14.46 -28.24 -5.11
CA ALA A 223 15.66 -28.02 -5.93
C ALA A 223 16.75 -29.07 -5.61
N PRO A 224 17.48 -29.59 -6.61
CA PRO A 224 18.41 -30.71 -6.45
C PRO A 224 19.76 -30.28 -5.88
N THR A 225 20.30 -31.06 -4.96
CA THR A 225 21.67 -30.92 -4.46
C THR A 225 22.66 -31.51 -5.46
N ASP A 226 23.43 -30.64 -6.12
CA ASP A 226 24.69 -30.98 -6.77
C ASP A 226 25.81 -30.98 -5.71
N GLY A 227 26.67 -32.00 -5.74
CA GLY A 227 27.63 -32.28 -4.68
C GLY A 227 28.70 -33.26 -5.11
N GLY A 228 29.51 -32.86 -6.09
CA GLY A 228 30.72 -33.57 -6.51
C GLY A 228 31.77 -33.62 -5.40
N GLY A 229 32.16 -34.83 -5.01
CA GLY A 229 33.32 -35.12 -4.17
C GLY A 229 34.47 -35.70 -4.99
N THR A 230 35.56 -34.96 -5.07
CA THR A 230 36.81 -35.27 -5.78
C THR A 230 37.61 -36.41 -5.13
N ALA A 231 38.31 -37.15 -5.99
CA ALA A 231 39.13 -38.29 -5.65
C ALA A 231 40.64 -37.95 -5.55
N THR A 232 41.32 -38.67 -4.65
CA THR A 232 42.73 -39.14 -4.69
C THR A 232 43.88 -38.13 -4.51
N PRO A 233 45.14 -38.57 -4.22
CA PRO A 233 45.71 -39.94 -4.24
C PRO A 233 45.77 -40.67 -2.88
#